data_AF-A0A6B2C676-F1
#
_entry.id   AF-A0A6B2C676-F1
#
_cell.length_a   1.000
_cell.length_b   1.000
_cell.length_c   1.000
_cell.angle_alpha   90.00
_cell.angle_beta   90.00
_cell.angle_gamma   90.00
#
_symmetry.space_group_name_H-M   'P 1'
#
loop_
_entity.id
_entity.type
_entity.pdbx_description
1 polymer ?
#
loop_
_entity_poly.entity_id
_entity_poly.type
_entity_poly.pdbx_seq_one_letter_code
_entity_poly.pdbx_strand_id
1 'polypeptide(L)'
;MSFTPPLLARLLESDSDKGVLDKAREMLAELLLPRRITGEVVAKYVRKAQRIGAWRALSMEGRALLLVARLWGEIRSPLLRRIICNLLVEVELHTTRGKAVFHGLLIQLRRIAMGIRKVALDLKTLLVEGLSYINRPLLYRSSD
;
A
#
# COMPACT_ATOMS: atom_id res chain seq x y z
N MET A 1 12.83 2.53 11.85
CA MET A 1 13.14 3.58 10.85
C MET A 1 11.94 3.73 9.93
N SER A 2 11.23 4.86 10.01
CA SER A 2 10.19 5.23 9.05
C SER A 2 10.87 5.58 7.73
N PHE A 3 10.63 4.78 6.70
CA PHE A 3 11.09 5.07 5.35
C PHE A 3 10.16 6.14 4.74
N THR A 4 10.59 7.40 4.76
CA THR A 4 9.92 8.54 4.10
C THR A 4 10.68 8.93 2.84
N PRO A 5 10.34 8.37 1.67
CA PRO A 5 10.97 8.76 0.42
C PRO A 5 10.55 10.19 0.00
N PRO A 6 11.36 10.86 -0.82
CA PRO A 6 11.17 12.27 -1.19
C PRO A 6 9.81 12.65 -1.80
N LEU A 7 9.17 11.71 -2.50
CA LEU A 7 7.85 11.93 -3.10
C LEU A 7 6.75 11.83 -2.02
N LEU A 8 6.91 10.93 -1.04
CA LEU A 8 6.01 10.90 0.12
C LEU A 8 6.17 12.16 0.98
N ALA A 9 7.39 12.68 1.12
CA ALA A 9 7.62 13.96 1.79
C ALA A 9 6.89 15.11 1.07
N ARG A 10 7.03 15.22 -0.26
CA ARG A 10 6.28 16.19 -1.07
C ARG A 10 4.76 15.98 -1.09
N LEU A 11 4.29 14.73 -0.95
CA LEU A 11 2.85 14.40 -0.89
C LEU A 11 2.22 14.65 0.47
N LEU A 12 3.01 14.95 1.51
CA LEU A 12 2.49 15.29 2.84
C LEU A 12 2.33 16.81 3.04
N GLU A 13 2.64 17.62 2.02
CA GLU A 13 2.68 19.09 2.10
C GLU A 13 1.34 19.78 1.74
N SER A 14 0.35 19.10 1.12
CA SER A 14 -0.96 19.71 0.82
C SER A 14 -2.16 18.82 1.15
N ASP A 15 -3.30 19.43 1.52
CA ASP A 15 -4.55 18.69 1.80
C ASP A 15 -5.14 18.00 0.55
N SER A 16 -4.83 18.51 -0.65
CA SER A 16 -5.17 17.84 -1.91
C SER A 16 -4.46 16.50 -2.08
N ASP A 17 -3.27 16.36 -1.48
CA ASP A 17 -2.45 15.16 -1.57
C ASP A 17 -2.88 14.06 -0.58
N LYS A 18 -3.57 14.39 0.52
CA LYS A 18 -4.19 13.38 1.40
C LYS A 18 -5.22 12.54 0.66
N GLY A 19 -6.05 13.17 -0.17
CA GLY A 19 -7.02 12.47 -1.01
C GLY A 19 -6.34 11.53 -2.01
N VAL A 20 -5.18 11.91 -2.55
CA VAL A 20 -4.38 11.05 -3.43
C VAL A 20 -3.79 9.86 -2.68
N LEU A 21 -3.30 10.07 -1.45
CA LEU A 21 -2.75 9.00 -0.60
C LEU A 21 -3.81 7.97 -0.22
N ASP A 22 -4.97 8.43 0.22
CA ASP A 22 -6.08 7.53 0.57
C ASP A 22 -6.56 6.76 -0.65
N LYS A 23 -6.68 7.43 -1.80
CA LYS A 23 -7.06 6.76 -3.04
C LYS A 23 -6.04 5.73 -3.48
N ALA A 24 -4.75 6.03 -3.36
CA ALA A 24 -3.68 5.09 -3.67
C ALA A 24 -3.73 3.85 -2.75
N ARG A 25 -4.04 4.02 -1.46
CA ARG A 25 -4.22 2.91 -0.51
C ARG A 25 -5.41 2.02 -0.88
N GLU A 26 -6.54 2.62 -1.24
CA GLU A 26 -7.71 1.87 -1.72
C GLU A 26 -7.38 1.05 -2.97
N MET A 27 -6.76 1.68 -3.97
CA MET A 27 -6.38 1.00 -5.21
C MET A 27 -5.32 -0.09 -4.97
N LEU A 28 -4.38 0.14 -4.06
CA LEU A 28 -3.41 -0.88 -3.66
C LEU A 28 -4.11 -2.09 -3.03
N ALA A 29 -5.13 -1.85 -2.20
CA ALA A 29 -5.93 -2.91 -1.61
C ALA A 29 -6.63 -3.74 -2.70
N GLU A 30 -7.27 -3.08 -3.66
CA GLU A 30 -7.97 -3.74 -4.78
C GLU A 30 -7.03 -4.55 -5.68
N LEU A 31 -5.81 -4.06 -5.91
CA LEU A 31 -4.83 -4.70 -6.79
C LEU A 31 -4.09 -5.87 -6.13
N LEU A 32 -3.77 -5.77 -4.83
CA LEU A 32 -2.87 -6.72 -4.16
C LEU A 32 -3.58 -7.68 -3.20
N LEU A 33 -4.68 -7.25 -2.57
CA LEU A 33 -5.39 -8.11 -1.63
C LEU A 33 -6.33 -9.07 -2.36
N PRO A 34 -6.49 -10.30 -1.86
CA PRO A 34 -7.47 -11.22 -2.41
C PRO A 34 -8.90 -10.71 -2.18
N ARG A 35 -9.80 -10.98 -3.13
CA ARG A 35 -11.21 -10.52 -3.06
C ARG A 35 -11.93 -11.01 -1.79
N ARG A 36 -11.66 -12.26 -1.39
CA ARG A 36 -12.18 -12.89 -0.17
C ARG A 36 -11.13 -12.89 0.92
N ILE A 37 -11.47 -12.32 2.08
CA ILE A 37 -10.60 -12.29 3.26
C ILE A 37 -11.10 -13.35 4.23
N THR A 38 -10.37 -14.46 4.31
CA THR A 38 -10.62 -15.56 5.25
C THR A 38 -9.55 -15.58 6.33
N GLY A 39 -9.79 -16.30 7.44
CA GLY A 39 -8.76 -16.48 8.47
C GLY A 39 -7.46 -17.10 7.94
N GLU A 40 -7.53 -17.96 6.93
CA GLU A 40 -6.33 -18.49 6.26
C GLU A 40 -5.50 -17.41 5.55
N VAL A 41 -6.18 -16.48 4.86
CA VAL A 41 -5.53 -15.30 4.26
C VAL A 41 -4.88 -14.49 5.37
N VAL A 42 -5.61 -14.20 6.45
CA VAL A 42 -5.05 -13.44 7.60
C VAL A 42 -3.84 -14.16 8.17
N ALA A 43 -3.89 -15.49 8.37
CA ALA A 43 -2.77 -16.29 8.88
C ALA A 43 -1.55 -16.19 7.96
N LYS A 44 -1.75 -16.22 6.63
CA LYS A 44 -0.68 -16.03 5.65
C LYS A 44 -0.04 -14.66 5.79
N TYR A 45 -0.84 -13.61 5.95
CA TYR A 45 -0.34 -12.25 6.13
C TYR A 45 0.35 -12.03 7.48
N VAL A 46 -0.11 -12.65 8.57
CA VAL A 46 0.60 -12.63 9.86
C VAL A 46 1.99 -13.23 9.71
N ARG A 47 2.11 -14.43 9.11
CA ARG A 47 3.42 -15.07 8.84
C ARG A 47 4.29 -14.22 7.90
N LYS A 48 3.68 -13.54 6.93
CA LYS A 48 4.38 -12.62 6.02
C LYS A 48 4.91 -11.40 6.78
N ALA A 49 4.08 -10.76 7.60
CA ALA A 49 4.44 -9.58 8.39
C ALA A 49 5.58 -9.87 9.36
N GLN A 50 5.58 -11.04 9.99
CA GLN A 50 6.68 -11.48 10.86
C GLN A 50 7.99 -11.64 10.08
N ARG A 51 7.96 -12.33 8.93
CA ARG A 51 9.14 -12.56 8.09
C ARG A 51 9.80 -11.29 7.57
N ILE A 52 9.00 -10.30 7.17
CA ILE A 52 9.51 -9.03 6.61
C ILE A 52 9.72 -7.96 7.69
N GLY A 53 9.52 -8.27 8.96
CA GLY A 53 9.65 -7.32 10.08
C GLY A 53 8.51 -6.31 10.24
N ALA A 54 7.51 -6.31 9.36
CA ALA A 54 6.33 -5.42 9.43
C ALA A 54 5.51 -5.64 10.71
N TRP A 55 5.57 -6.83 11.31
CA TRP A 55 4.83 -7.14 12.54
C TRP A 55 5.07 -6.14 13.65
N ARG A 56 6.29 -5.62 13.79
CA ARG A 56 6.64 -4.65 14.85
C ARG A 56 6.13 -3.23 14.57
N ALA A 57 5.78 -2.92 13.32
CA ALA A 57 5.29 -1.62 12.91
C ALA A 57 3.77 -1.48 13.06
N LEU A 58 3.04 -2.60 13.14
CA LEU A 58 1.60 -2.60 13.37
C LEU A 58 1.26 -2.19 14.81
N SER A 59 0.14 -1.49 15.00
CA SER A 59 -0.37 -1.15 16.32
C SER A 59 -0.64 -2.40 17.17
N MET A 60 -0.71 -2.23 18.50
CA MET A 60 -0.98 -3.35 19.41
C MET A 60 -2.35 -3.98 19.14
N GLU A 61 -3.35 -3.12 18.93
CA GLU A 61 -4.74 -3.47 18.63
C GLU A 61 -4.82 -4.19 17.27
N GLY A 62 -4.10 -3.69 16.27
CA GLY A 62 -4.04 -4.30 14.94
C GLY A 62 -3.42 -5.70 14.99
N ARG A 63 -2.34 -5.88 15.76
CA ARG A 63 -1.73 -7.20 15.99
C ARG A 63 -2.69 -8.16 16.69
N ALA A 64 -3.31 -7.72 17.77
CA ALA A 64 -4.28 -8.53 18.51
C ALA A 64 -5.44 -8.96 17.60
N LEU A 65 -5.99 -8.02 16.81
CA LEU A 65 -7.06 -8.31 15.87
C LEU A 65 -6.66 -9.35 14.82
N LEU A 66 -5.47 -9.24 14.22
CA LEU A 66 -5.00 -10.22 13.23
C LEU A 66 -4.78 -11.62 13.85
N LEU A 67 -4.33 -11.69 15.12
CA LEU A 67 -4.15 -12.96 15.83
C LEU A 67 -5.46 -13.67 16.11
N VAL A 68 -6.54 -12.93 16.36
CA VAL A 68 -7.88 -13.49 16.54
C VAL A 68 -8.50 -13.81 15.17
N ALA A 69 -8.42 -12.87 14.22
CA ALA A 69 -9.06 -13.00 12.92
C ALA A 69 -8.54 -14.17 12.08
N ARG A 70 -7.31 -14.63 12.32
CA ARG A 70 -6.76 -15.83 11.65
C ARG A 70 -7.49 -17.13 12.00
N LEU A 71 -8.22 -17.15 13.12
CA LEU A 71 -8.98 -18.32 13.60
C LEU A 71 -10.41 -18.33 13.05
N TRP A 72 -10.84 -17.24 12.42
CA TRP A 72 -12.18 -17.13 11.84
C TRP A 72 -12.25 -17.76 10.45
N GLY A 73 -13.47 -18.12 10.03
CA GLY A 73 -13.72 -18.50 8.64
C GLY A 73 -13.71 -17.28 7.72
N GLU A 74 -14.83 -17.01 7.07
CA GLU A 74 -15.01 -15.81 6.26
C GLU A 74 -15.48 -14.62 7.11
N ILE A 75 -14.81 -13.47 6.97
CA ILE A 75 -15.17 -12.25 7.69
C ILE A 75 -16.35 -11.58 6.99
N ARG A 76 -17.56 -11.80 7.52
CA ARG A 76 -18.82 -11.28 6.94
C ARG A 76 -19.07 -9.80 7.22
N SER A 77 -18.60 -9.29 8.35
CA SER A 77 -18.82 -7.89 8.73
C SER A 77 -18.06 -6.95 7.79
N PRO A 78 -18.73 -6.00 7.11
CA PRO A 78 -18.09 -5.10 6.15
C PRO A 78 -17.12 -4.13 6.84
N LEU A 79 -17.46 -3.64 8.04
CA LEU A 79 -16.61 -2.78 8.83
C LEU A 79 -15.33 -3.53 9.26
N LEU A 80 -15.49 -4.75 9.76
CA LEU A 80 -14.37 -5.57 10.20
C LEU A 80 -13.46 -5.96 9.03
N ARG A 81 -14.05 -6.30 7.88
CA ARG A 81 -13.32 -6.54 6.63
C ARG A 81 -12.50 -5.32 6.24
N ARG A 82 -13.06 -4.10 6.32
CA ARG A 82 -12.33 -2.85 6.01
C ARG A 82 -11.13 -2.65 6.94
N ILE A 83 -11.32 -2.84 8.25
CA ILE A 83 -10.24 -2.70 9.24
C ILE A 83 -9.13 -3.72 8.96
N ILE A 84 -9.47 -4.98 8.73
CA ILE A 84 -8.49 -6.02 8.42
C ILE A 84 -7.78 -5.73 7.10
N CYS A 85 -8.49 -5.34 6.05
CA CYS A 85 -7.88 -4.94 4.78
C CYS A 85 -6.86 -3.82 4.97
N ASN A 86 -7.16 -2.80 5.78
CA ASN A 86 -6.22 -1.72 6.06
C ASN A 86 -4.93 -2.24 6.73
N LEU A 87 -5.05 -3.15 7.70
CA LEU A 87 -3.90 -3.81 8.33
C LEU A 87 -3.10 -4.65 7.32
N LEU A 88 -3.77 -5.36 6.41
CA LEU A 88 -3.09 -6.13 5.36
C LEU A 88 -2.36 -5.22 4.37
N VAL A 89 -2.94 -4.07 4.01
CA VAL A 89 -2.30 -3.04 3.20
C VAL A 89 -1.04 -2.52 3.90
N GLU A 90 -1.10 -2.24 5.21
CA GLU A 90 0.09 -1.84 5.97
C GLU A 90 1.20 -2.88 5.88
N VAL A 91 0.86 -4.17 5.95
CA VAL A 91 1.82 -5.25 5.74
C VAL A 91 2.39 -5.23 4.32
N GLU A 92 1.57 -5.03 3.28
CA GLU A 92 2.05 -4.95 1.90
C GLU A 92 3.00 -3.76 1.68
N LEU A 93 2.74 -2.62 2.32
CA LEU A 93 3.59 -1.42 2.24
C LEU A 93 5.00 -1.63 2.82
N HIS A 94 5.23 -2.71 3.57
CA HIS A 94 6.57 -3.08 4.01
C HIS A 94 7.34 -3.91 2.97
N THR A 95 6.65 -4.52 2.00
CA THR A 95 7.28 -5.31 0.95
C THR A 95 7.83 -4.43 -0.17
N THR A 96 8.88 -4.88 -0.85
CA THR A 96 9.42 -4.19 -2.04
C THR A 96 8.37 -4.07 -3.14
N ARG A 97 7.65 -5.17 -3.41
CA ARG A 97 6.55 -5.19 -4.39
C ARG A 97 5.44 -4.20 -4.04
N GLY A 98 4.96 -4.22 -2.80
CA GLY A 98 3.89 -3.33 -2.35
C GLY A 98 4.31 -1.86 -2.38
N LYS A 99 5.54 -1.54 -1.95
CA LYS A 99 6.13 -0.19 -2.10
C LYS A 99 6.19 0.25 -3.55
N ALA A 100 6.64 -0.62 -4.45
CA ALA A 100 6.72 -0.29 -5.87
C ALA A 100 5.33 0.01 -6.44
N VAL A 101 4.35 -0.87 -6.25
CA VAL A 101 2.98 -0.62 -6.73
C VAL A 101 2.42 0.67 -6.15
N PHE A 102 2.62 0.90 -4.85
CA PHE A 102 2.14 2.11 -4.19
C PHE A 102 2.78 3.38 -4.77
N HIS A 103 4.10 3.41 -4.98
CA HIS A 103 4.77 4.54 -5.61
C HIS A 103 4.35 4.76 -7.06
N GLY A 104 4.17 3.68 -7.83
CA GLY A 104 3.62 3.77 -9.18
C GLY A 104 2.22 4.40 -9.18
N LEU A 105 1.34 3.98 -8.27
CA LEU A 105 0.00 4.54 -8.11
C LEU A 105 0.04 6.04 -7.79
N LEU A 106 0.91 6.46 -6.88
CA LEU A 106 1.06 7.87 -6.51
C LEU A 106 1.51 8.73 -7.70
N ILE A 107 2.49 8.25 -8.46
CA ILE A 107 2.98 8.96 -9.67
C ILE A 107 1.85 9.11 -10.68
N GLN A 108 1.08 8.05 -10.90
CA GLN A 108 0.01 8.04 -11.87
C GLN A 108 -1.19 8.90 -11.45
N LEU A 109 -1.65 8.77 -10.20
CA LEU A 109 -2.74 9.59 -9.67
C LEU A 109 -2.39 11.08 -9.71
N ARG A 110 -1.14 11.45 -9.44
CA ARG A 110 -0.67 12.83 -9.58
C ARG A 110 -0.71 13.32 -11.03
N ARG A 111 -0.29 12.50 -12.00
CA ARG A 111 -0.39 12.85 -13.43
C ARG A 111 -1.84 13.06 -13.87
N ILE A 112 -2.76 12.22 -13.38
CA ILE A 112 -4.20 12.37 -13.62
C ILE A 112 -4.71 13.67 -13.01
N ALA A 113 -4.35 13.98 -11.76
CA ALA A 113 -4.72 15.23 -11.10
C ALA A 113 -4.20 16.47 -11.83
N MET A 114 -3.04 16.36 -12.50
CA MET A 114 -2.46 17.40 -13.35
C MET A 114 -3.05 17.45 -14.78
N GLY A 115 -4.01 16.59 -15.12
CA GLY A 115 -4.63 16.54 -16.46
C GLY A 115 -3.77 15.88 -17.55
N ILE A 116 -2.67 15.21 -17.19
CA ILE A 116 -1.72 14.62 -18.15
C ILE A 116 -2.12 13.16 -18.46
N ARG A 117 -2.89 12.99 -19.56
CA ARG A 117 -3.26 11.72 -20.26
C ARG A 117 -4.16 10.70 -19.52
N LYS A 118 -4.82 9.87 -20.33
CA LYS A 118 -5.48 8.60 -19.93
C LYS A 118 -4.41 7.59 -19.51
N VAL A 119 -4.31 7.36 -18.21
CA VAL A 119 -3.35 6.41 -17.63
C VAL A 119 -3.89 4.98 -17.74
N ALA A 120 -3.04 4.06 -18.20
CA ALA A 120 -3.30 2.63 -18.08
C ALA A 120 -2.87 2.14 -16.68
N LEU A 121 -3.85 1.78 -15.84
CA LEU A 121 -3.63 1.22 -14.51
C LEU A 121 -3.26 -0.27 -14.57
N ASP A 122 -2.24 -0.60 -15.36
CA ASP A 122 -1.71 -1.97 -15.42
C ASP A 122 -0.67 -2.21 -14.32
N LEU A 123 -0.74 -3.37 -13.67
CA LEU A 123 0.13 -3.73 -12.54
C LEU A 123 1.61 -3.75 -12.94
N LYS A 124 1.93 -4.18 -14.17
CA LYS A 124 3.33 -4.21 -14.65
C LYS A 124 3.88 -2.79 -14.76
N THR A 125 3.11 -1.88 -15.36
CA THR A 125 3.50 -0.47 -15.49
C THR A 125 3.72 0.16 -14.12
N LEU A 126 2.80 -0.05 -13.18
CA LEU A 126 2.91 0.47 -11.81
C LEU A 126 4.17 -0.06 -11.10
N LEU A 127 4.49 -1.34 -11.26
CA LEU A 127 5.71 -1.92 -10.71
C LEU A 127 6.97 -1.31 -11.32
N VAL A 128 7.03 -1.18 -12.64
CA VAL A 128 8.21 -0.63 -13.33
C VAL A 128 8.46 0.82 -12.93
N GLU A 129 7.41 1.65 -12.96
CA GLU A 129 7.52 3.06 -12.57
C GLU A 129 7.88 3.20 -11.08
N GLY A 130 7.23 2.42 -10.21
CA GLY A 130 7.49 2.42 -8.79
C GLY A 130 8.88 1.93 -8.41
N LEU A 131 9.38 0.86 -9.04
CA LEU A 131 10.75 0.38 -8.84
C LEU A 131 11.77 1.40 -9.36
N SER A 132 11.51 1.97 -10.54
CA SER A 132 12.35 3.04 -11.08
C SER A 132 12.44 4.22 -10.11
N TYR A 133 11.31 4.57 -9.49
CA TYR A 133 11.26 5.62 -8.47
C TYR A 133 12.04 5.26 -7.19
N ILE A 134 11.89 4.03 -6.68
CA ILE A 134 12.61 3.56 -5.49
C ILE A 134 14.13 3.57 -5.73
N ASN A 135 14.55 3.13 -6.93
CA ASN A 135 15.96 3.05 -7.29
C ASN A 135 16.58 4.41 -7.66
N ARG A 136 15.79 5.32 -8.25
CA ARG A 136 16.22 6.65 -8.66
C ARG A 136 15.14 7.67 -8.27
N PRO A 137 15.18 8.19 -7.03
CA PRO A 137 14.21 9.17 -6.56
C PRO A 137 14.21 10.39 -7.48
N LEU A 138 13.03 10.88 -7.88
CA LEU A 138 12.86 11.99 -8.84
C LEU A 138 13.63 13.28 -8.51
N LEU A 139 14.13 13.43 -7.28
CA LEU A 139 15.06 14.51 -6.92
C LEU A 139 16.34 14.51 -7.75
N TYR A 140 16.78 13.36 -8.26
CA TYR A 140 17.97 13.24 -9.11
C TYR A 140 17.68 13.46 -10.61
N ARG A 141 16.46 13.87 -10.97
CA ARG A 141 16.05 14.03 -12.38
C ARG A 141 16.06 15.48 -12.87
N SER A 142 16.73 16.39 -12.14
CA SER A 142 16.83 17.82 -12.45
C SER A 142 18.10 18.21 -13.20
N SER A 143 18.64 17.33 -14.05
CA SER A 143 19.75 17.63 -14.96
C SER A 143 19.80 16.51 -16.00
N ASP A 144 19.06 16.69 -17.09
CA ASP A 144 19.34 16.18 -18.45
C ASP A 144 18.25 16.69 -19.40
#